data_AF-A0A2S2CUP3-F1
#
_entry.id   AF-A0A2S2CUP3-F1
#
_cell.length_a   1.000
_cell.length_b   1.000
_cell.length_c   1.000
_cell.angle_alpha   90.00
_cell.angle_beta   90.00
_cell.angle_gamma   90.00
#
_symmetry.space_group_name_H-M   'P 1'
#
loop_
_entity.id
_entity.type
_entity.pdbx_description
1 polymer ?
#
loop_
_entity_poly.entity_id
_entity_poly.type
_entity_poly.pdbx_seq_one_letter_code
_entity_poly.pdbx_strand_id
1 'polypeptide(L)'
;MSKTMMWAETDAQGFESECMFNEDQRSYEVMVCAKGRGFCLHESFPVQAEPMPDMHAEDRRRSIEIAERLTREVAHKLGDH
;
A
#
# COMPACT_ATOMS: atom_id res chain seq x y z
N MET A 1 -2.31 18.86 0.80
CA MET A 1 -2.13 17.43 0.48
C MET A 1 -1.89 16.72 1.79
N SER A 2 -2.91 16.04 2.30
CA SER A 2 -2.84 15.27 3.53
C SER A 2 -2.81 13.79 3.16
N LYS A 3 -1.97 13.01 3.85
CA LYS A 3 -1.93 11.55 3.71
C LYS A 3 -2.43 10.93 5.00
N THR A 4 -3.42 10.06 4.89
CA THR A 4 -3.97 9.35 6.05
C THR A 4 -3.58 7.87 5.96
N MET A 5 -2.94 7.34 7.01
CA MET A 5 -2.55 5.93 7.05
C MET A 5 -3.79 5.06 7.32
N MET A 6 -4.05 4.12 6.42
CA MET A 6 -5.19 3.22 6.49
C MET A 6 -4.85 1.93 7.21
N TRP A 7 -3.67 1.39 6.91
CA TRP A 7 -3.09 0.26 7.62
C TRP A 7 -1.58 0.22 7.34
N ALA A 8 -0.85 -0.42 8.25
CA ALA A 8 0.56 -0.74 8.08
C ALA A 8 0.83 -2.12 8.70
N GLU A 9 1.69 -2.89 8.07
CA GLU A 9 2.10 -4.22 8.53
C GLU A 9 3.61 -4.40 8.27
N THR A 10 4.27 -5.17 9.12
CA THR A 10 5.64 -5.62 8.90
C THR A 10 5.67 -7.13 8.98
N ASP A 11 6.21 -7.79 7.95
CA ASP A 11 6.29 -9.24 7.94
C ASP A 11 7.47 -9.78 8.77
N ALA A 12 7.54 -11.10 8.92
CA ALA A 12 8.60 -11.77 9.68
C ALA A 12 10.01 -11.60 9.08
N GLN A 13 10.12 -11.22 7.81
CA GLN A 13 11.38 -10.97 7.11
C GLN A 13 11.82 -9.50 7.23
N GLY A 14 10.96 -8.65 7.80
CA GLY A 14 11.20 -7.22 7.98
C GLY A 14 10.82 -6.37 6.77
N PHE A 15 9.98 -6.89 5.86
CA PHE A 15 9.37 -6.08 4.81
C PHE A 15 8.17 -5.32 5.38
N GLU A 16 8.14 -4.01 5.16
CA GLU A 16 7.05 -3.14 5.62
C GLU A 16 6.08 -2.89 4.48
N SER A 17 4.79 -3.06 4.72
CA SER A 17 3.72 -2.71 3.81
C SER A 17 2.82 -1.65 4.43
N GLU A 18 2.50 -0.61 3.67
CA GLU A 18 1.69 0.51 4.13
C GLU A 18 0.63 0.85 3.09
N CYS A 19 -0.59 1.15 3.52
CA CYS A 19 -1.62 1.74 2.67
C CYS A 19 -1.99 3.12 3.20
N MET A 20 -1.96 4.11 2.31
CA MET A 20 -2.26 5.51 2.62
C MET A 20 -3.36 6.02 1.69
N PHE A 21 -4.30 6.77 2.23
CA PHE A 21 -5.24 7.57 1.46
C PHE A 21 -4.63 8.94 1.16
N ASN A 22 -4.65 9.35 -0.10
CA ASN A 22 -4.22 10.66 -0.55
C ASN A 22 -5.45 11.56 -0.70
N GLU A 23 -5.61 12.50 0.22
CA GLU A 23 -6.70 13.47 0.20
C GLU A 23 -6.35 14.59 -0.78
N ASP A 24 -6.64 14.35 -2.07
CA ASP A 24 -6.67 15.39 -3.09
C ASP A 24 -8.13 15.76 -3.41
N GLN A 25 -8.41 17.05 -3.54
CA GLN A 25 -9.78 17.59 -3.70
C GLN A 25 -10.49 17.13 -4.99
N ARG A 26 -9.78 16.40 -5.87
CA ARG A 26 -10.27 15.99 -7.19
C ARG A 26 -10.46 14.49 -7.36
N SER A 27 -9.86 13.66 -6.52
CA SER A 27 -9.92 12.20 -6.66
C SER A 27 -9.61 11.49 -5.36
N TYR A 28 -10.37 10.45 -5.06
CA TYR A 28 -10.02 9.52 -4.00
C TYR A 28 -8.98 8.52 -4.52
N GLU A 29 -7.74 8.65 -4.06
CA GLU A 29 -6.66 7.75 -4.43
C GLU A 29 -6.08 7.12 -3.17
N VAL A 30 -5.80 5.83 -3.23
CA VAL A 30 -5.00 5.14 -2.21
C VAL A 30 -3.67 4.71 -2.81
N MET A 31 -2.62 4.85 -2.02
CA MET A 31 -1.26 4.48 -2.34
C MET A 31 -0.84 3.34 -1.41
N VAL A 32 -0.40 2.25 -2.00
CA VAL A 32 0.16 1.10 -1.31
C VAL A 32 1.67 1.10 -1.52
N CYS A 33 2.43 0.94 -0.45
CA CYS A 33 3.89 0.91 -0.47
C CYS A 33 4.38 -0.41 0.12
N ALA A 34 5.46 -0.97 -0.42
CA ALA A 34 6.25 -2.02 0.21
C ALA A 34 7.71 -1.58 0.31
N LYS A 35 8.32 -1.76 1.47
CA LYS A 35 9.69 -1.35 1.78
C LYS A 35 10.50 -2.54 2.27
N GLY A 36 11.74 -2.62 1.81
CA GLY A 36 12.77 -3.53 2.29
C GLY A 36 14.09 -2.78 2.43
N ARG A 37 15.17 -3.49 2.79
CA ARG A 37 16.49 -2.89 3.04
C ARG A 37 16.99 -2.06 1.85
N GLY A 38 16.82 -0.74 1.92
CA GLY A 38 17.24 0.20 0.89
C GLY A 38 16.40 0.18 -0.38
N PHE A 39 15.23 -0.48 -0.39
CA PHE A 39 14.38 -0.58 -1.56
C PHE A 39 12.91 -0.32 -1.21
N CYS A 40 12.22 0.46 -2.05
CA CYS A 40 10.82 0.84 -1.83
C CYS A 40 10.08 0.82 -3.17
N LEU A 41 8.95 0.13 -3.21
CA LEU A 41 8.00 0.18 -4.30
C LEU A 41 6.67 0.75 -3.81
N HIS A 42 5.95 1.39 -4.71
CA HIS A 42 4.61 1.85 -4.43
C HIS A 42 3.74 1.74 -5.67
N GLU A 43 2.44 1.58 -5.46
CA GLU A 43 1.41 1.62 -6.49
C GLU A 43 0.19 2.35 -5.94
N SER A 44 -0.36 3.26 -6.75
CA SER A 44 -1.60 3.97 -6.44
C SER A 44 -2.76 3.39 -7.24
N PHE A 45 -3.97 3.41 -6.67
CA PHE A 45 -5.20 3.14 -7.41
C PHE A 45 -6.35 4.05 -6.96
N PRO A 46 -7.26 4.41 -7.89
CA PRO A 46 -8.44 5.19 -7.55
C PRO A 46 -9.44 4.32 -6.78
N VAL A 47 -10.11 4.93 -5.80
CA VAL A 47 -11.22 4.32 -5.05
C VAL A 47 -12.53 5.05 -5.35
N GLN A 48 -13.66 4.35 -5.22
CA GLN A 48 -14.96 4.89 -5.63
C GLN A 48 -15.55 5.88 -4.64
N ALA A 49 -15.15 5.79 -3.38
CA ALA A 49 -15.62 6.62 -2.29
C ALA A 49 -14.46 6.96 -1.36
N GLU A 50 -14.65 7.98 -0.53
CA GLU A 50 -13.70 8.32 0.52
C GLU A 50 -13.50 7.09 1.44
N PRO A 51 -12.27 6.58 1.59
CA PRO A 51 -12.02 5.34 2.33
C PRO A 51 -11.99 5.54 3.85
N MET A 52 -12.38 6.73 4.34
CA MET A 52 -12.39 7.08 5.75
C MET A 52 -13.82 7.07 6.31
N PRO A 53 -14.05 6.61 7.56
CA PRO A 53 -13.06 6.04 8.49
C PRO A 53 -12.65 4.60 8.15
N ASP A 54 -13.46 3.90 7.35
CA ASP A 54 -13.27 2.49 7.01
C ASP A 54 -13.23 2.30 5.50
N MET A 55 -12.15 1.70 5.02
CA MET A 55 -11.96 1.39 3.61
C MET A 55 -12.98 0.35 3.17
N HIS A 56 -13.59 0.55 1.99
CA HIS A 56 -14.51 -0.41 1.41
C HIS A 56 -13.83 -1.78 1.27
N ALA A 57 -14.57 -2.88 1.51
CA ALA A 57 -13.99 -4.21 1.58
C ALA A 57 -13.24 -4.62 0.29
N GLU A 58 -13.73 -4.18 -0.87
CA GLU A 58 -13.08 -4.44 -2.16
C GLU A 58 -11.77 -3.67 -2.32
N ASP A 59 -11.75 -2.38 -1.95
CA ASP A 59 -10.54 -1.55 -1.96
C ASP A 59 -9.52 -2.07 -0.94
N ARG A 60 -9.98 -2.53 0.22
CA ARG A 60 -9.15 -3.16 1.24
C ARG A 60 -8.51 -4.43 0.69
N ARG A 61 -9.30 -5.35 0.10
CA ARG A 61 -8.77 -6.57 -0.51
C ARG A 61 -7.74 -6.25 -1.59
N ARG A 62 -8.05 -5.30 -2.47
CA ARG A 62 -7.14 -4.86 -3.53
C ARG A 62 -5.84 -4.28 -2.97
N SER A 63 -5.92 -3.48 -1.91
CA SER A 63 -4.72 -2.90 -1.27
C SER A 63 -3.78 -3.98 -0.72
N ILE A 64 -4.34 -5.06 -0.16
CA ILE A 64 -3.58 -6.20 0.36
C ILE A 64 -2.94 -6.98 -0.79
N GLU A 65 -3.68 -7.27 -1.87
CA GLU A 65 -3.15 -7.94 -3.05
C GLU A 65 -1.97 -7.19 -3.67
N ILE A 66 -2.07 -5.85 -3.74
CA ILE A 66 -0.99 -4.99 -4.20
C ILE A 66 0.21 -5.06 -3.24
N ALA A 67 -0.02 -4.98 -1.94
CA ALA A 67 1.07 -5.05 -0.96
C ALA A 67 1.83 -6.38 -0.99
N GLU A 68 1.13 -7.50 -1.12
CA GLU A 68 1.74 -8.82 -1.28
C GLU A 68 2.59 -8.89 -2.55
N ARG A 69 2.06 -8.39 -3.67
CA ARG A 69 2.78 -8.35 -4.95
C ARG A 69 4.03 -7.49 -4.84
N LEU A 70 3.90 -6.26 -4.32
CA LEU A 70 5.03 -5.34 -4.15
C LEU A 70 6.08 -5.90 -3.19
N THR A 71 5.67 -6.55 -2.10
CA THR A 71 6.59 -7.19 -1.16
C THR A 71 7.39 -8.31 -1.82
N ARG A 72 6.74 -9.17 -2.61
CA ARG A 72 7.44 -10.20 -3.40
C ARG A 72 8.41 -9.59 -4.41
N GLU A 73 8.01 -8.52 -5.09
CA GLU A 73 8.90 -7.80 -6.01
C GLU A 73 10.11 -7.19 -5.30
N VAL A 74 9.91 -6.62 -4.10
CA VAL A 74 10.99 -6.11 -3.24
C VAL A 74 11.93 -7.25 -2.83
N ALA A 75 11.39 -8.38 -2.36
CA ALA A 75 12.16 -9.55 -1.94
C ALA A 75 12.99 -10.12 -3.11
N HIS A 76 12.38 -10.32 -4.28
CA HIS A 76 13.08 -10.75 -5.48
C HIS A 76 14.20 -9.80 -5.88
N LYS A 77 13.98 -8.48 -5.78
CA LYS A 77 15.02 -7.48 -6.09
C LYS A 77 16.17 -7.47 -5.09
N LEU A 78 15.93 -7.90 -3.86
CA LEU A 78 16.96 -8.01 -2.81
C LEU A 78 17.71 -9.35 -2.85
N GLY A 79 17.36 -10.24 -3.78
CA GLY A 79 18.10 -11.48 -4.03
C GLY A 79 17.50 -12.72 -3.38
N ASP A 80 16.23 -12.68 -2.96
CA ASP A 80 15.48 -13.88 -2.57
C ASP A 80 15.12 -14.67 -3.86
N HIS A 81 15.84 -15.77 -4.08
CA HIS A 81 15.75 -16.67 -5.24
C HIS A 81 15.15 -18.02 -4.83
#